data_AF-A0A7W0W0Y0-F1
#
_entry.id   AF-A0A7W0W0Y0-F1
#
_cell.length_a   1.000
_cell.length_b   1.000
_cell.length_c   1.000
_cell.angle_alpha   90.00
_cell.angle_beta   90.00
_cell.angle_gamma   90.00
#
_symmetry.space_group_name_H-M   'P 1'
#
loop_
_entity.id
_entity.type
_entity.pdbx_description
1 polymer ?
#
loop_
_entity_poly.entity_id
_entity_poly.type
_entity_poly.pdbx_seq_one_letter_code
_entity_poly.pdbx_strand_id
1 'polypeptide(L)'
;MPSGKAPLEAVWKALDEAAFGAAQILNLRESLPTAADARFRAEAWLREKQVQGSKEVLLITGRGNNSPGGVSPVREAIRSLLAALRRRGVVAEWREHNPGSFAVRPAPISALLAAPKRRN
;
A
#
# COMPACT_ATOMS: atom_id res chain seq x y z
N MET A 1 -28.33 -27.20 4.21
CA MET A 1 -27.05 -27.11 3.46
C MET A 1 -26.82 -25.65 3.12
N PRO A 2 -25.93 -24.90 3.81
CA PRO A 2 -25.61 -23.55 3.38
C PRO A 2 -24.82 -23.63 2.06
N SER A 3 -25.22 -22.81 1.09
CA SER A 3 -24.67 -22.77 -0.28
C SER A 3 -23.15 -22.53 -0.25
N GLY A 4 -22.38 -23.50 -0.70
CA GLY A 4 -20.92 -23.60 -0.56
C GLY A 4 -20.09 -22.70 -1.48
N LYS A 5 -20.51 -21.46 -1.73
CA LYS A 5 -19.67 -20.48 -2.44
C LYS A 5 -19.11 -19.48 -1.44
N ALA A 6 -17.80 -19.54 -1.21
CA ALA A 6 -17.11 -18.48 -0.49
C ALA A 6 -17.40 -17.14 -1.18
N PRO A 7 -17.72 -16.08 -0.43
CA PRO A 7 -17.94 -14.77 -1.03
C PRO A 7 -16.69 -14.35 -1.81
N LEU A 8 -16.88 -13.75 -2.99
CA LEU A 8 -15.79 -13.40 -3.90
C LEU A 8 -14.68 -12.59 -3.20
N GLU A 9 -15.04 -11.66 -2.31
CA GLU A 9 -14.08 -10.90 -1.49
C GLU A 9 -13.16 -11.79 -0.63
N ALA A 10 -13.68 -12.89 -0.07
CA ALA A 10 -12.88 -13.82 0.73
C ALA A 10 -11.87 -14.58 -0.13
N VAL A 11 -12.24 -14.92 -1.38
CA VAL A 11 -11.32 -15.54 -2.35
C VAL A 11 -10.20 -14.57 -2.71
N TRP A 12 -10.52 -13.31 -3.03
CA TRP A 12 -9.50 -12.30 -3.33
C TRP A 12 -8.54 -12.08 -2.16
N LYS A 13 -9.08 -11.97 -0.93
CA LYS A 13 -8.26 -11.85 0.27
C LYS A 13 -7.30 -13.03 0.43
N ALA A 14 -7.78 -14.25 0.26
CA ALA A 14 -6.94 -15.45 0.37
C ALA A 14 -5.84 -15.49 -0.71
N LEU A 15 -6.15 -15.05 -1.94
CA LEU A 15 -5.16 -14.95 -3.02
C LEU A 15 -4.10 -13.88 -2.72
N ASP A 16 -4.49 -12.71 -2.23
CA ASP A 16 -3.55 -11.66 -1.83
C ASP A 16 -2.67 -12.13 -0.66
N GLU A 17 -3.25 -12.80 0.35
CA GLU A 17 -2.49 -13.38 1.45
C GLU A 17 -1.52 -14.47 0.99
N ALA A 18 -1.90 -15.30 0.02
CA ALA A 18 -1.01 -16.30 -0.56
C ALA A 18 0.13 -15.67 -1.38
N ALA A 19 -0.13 -14.53 -2.06
CA ALA A 19 0.86 -13.87 -2.90
C ALA A 19 1.88 -13.04 -2.10
N PHE A 20 1.43 -12.31 -1.08
CA PHE A 20 2.27 -11.38 -0.32
C PHE A 20 2.63 -11.87 1.08
N GLY A 21 1.80 -12.72 1.68
CA GLY A 21 1.83 -13.05 3.11
C GLY A 21 1.13 -11.99 3.95
N ALA A 22 0.33 -12.41 4.93
CA ALA A 22 -0.50 -11.51 5.74
C ALA A 22 0.28 -10.35 6.41
N ALA A 23 1.52 -10.59 6.85
CA ALA A 23 2.37 -9.57 7.46
C ALA A 23 2.87 -8.49 6.47
N GLN A 24 2.69 -8.70 5.17
CA GLN A 24 3.12 -7.81 4.08
C GLN A 24 1.95 -7.06 3.45
N ILE A 25 0.77 -7.11 4.08
CA ILE A 25 -0.43 -6.44 3.60
C ILE A 25 -0.84 -5.37 4.61
N LEU A 26 -0.98 -4.13 4.16
CA LEU A 26 -1.59 -3.06 4.93
C LEU A 26 -2.95 -2.71 4.32
N ASN A 27 -4.00 -2.97 5.07
CA ASN A 27 -5.36 -2.60 4.71
C ASN A 27 -5.75 -1.26 5.33
N LEU A 28 -5.80 -0.20 4.51
CA LEU A 28 -6.22 1.13 4.95
C LEU A 28 -7.75 1.25 5.06
N ARG A 29 -8.52 0.30 4.50
CA ARG A 29 -10.00 0.30 4.51
C ARG A 29 -10.59 0.14 5.91
N GLU A 30 -9.97 -0.67 6.75
CA GLU A 30 -10.54 -1.12 8.04
C GLU A 30 -10.79 0.00 9.05
N SER A 31 -10.21 1.20 8.82
CA SER A 31 -10.30 2.32 9.76
C SER A 31 -11.05 3.56 9.26
N LEU A 32 -11.65 3.51 8.05
CA LEU A 32 -12.24 4.68 7.38
C LEU A 32 -11.41 5.98 7.52
N PRO A 33 -10.09 5.93 7.25
CA PRO A 33 -9.20 7.05 7.56
C PRO A 33 -9.47 8.25 6.64
N THR A 34 -9.16 9.46 7.12
CA THR A 34 -8.99 10.59 6.21
C THR A 34 -7.80 10.33 5.28
N ALA A 35 -7.70 11.07 4.16
CA ALA A 35 -6.55 10.96 3.27
C ALA A 35 -5.21 11.26 3.99
N ALA A 36 -5.22 12.16 4.98
CA ALA A 36 -4.06 12.48 5.80
C ALA A 36 -3.66 11.33 6.72
N ASP A 37 -4.63 10.71 7.40
CA ASP A 37 -4.38 9.56 8.28
C ASP A 37 -3.86 8.36 7.50
N ALA A 38 -4.44 8.08 6.34
CA ALA A 38 -4.00 7.01 5.45
C ALA A 38 -2.54 7.24 5.01
N ARG A 39 -2.20 8.47 4.65
CA ARG A 39 -0.82 8.85 4.27
C ARG A 39 0.15 8.65 5.43
N PHE A 40 -0.19 9.13 6.62
CA PHE A 40 0.66 9.00 7.80
C PHE A 40 0.94 7.52 8.13
N ARG A 41 -0.12 6.69 8.20
CA ARG A 41 -0.01 5.26 8.48
C ARG A 41 0.81 4.52 7.41
N ALA A 42 0.52 4.78 6.14
CA ALA A 42 1.25 4.15 5.04
C ALA A 42 2.73 4.56 5.02
N GLU A 43 3.05 5.82 5.31
CA GLU A 43 4.46 6.25 5.38
C GLU A 43 5.21 5.54 6.51
N ALA A 44 4.64 5.50 7.71
CA ALA A 44 5.24 4.84 8.86
C ALA A 44 5.49 3.35 8.57
N TRP A 45 4.47 2.67 8.05
CA TRP A 45 4.55 1.25 7.75
C TRP A 45 5.53 0.91 6.62
N LEU A 46 5.58 1.71 5.53
CA LEU A 46 6.55 1.47 4.45
C LEU A 46 8.00 1.64 4.92
N ARG A 47 8.26 2.56 5.86
CA ARG A 47 9.58 2.69 6.49
C ARG A 47 9.92 1.47 7.33
N GLU A 48 8.97 0.98 8.11
CA GLU A 48 9.13 -0.25 8.88
C GLU A 48 9.46 -1.43 7.94
N LYS A 49 8.74 -1.58 6.83
CA LYS A 49 8.97 -2.64 5.84
C LYS A 49 10.32 -2.53 5.12
N GLN A 50 10.78 -1.31 4.88
CA GLN A 50 12.15 -1.06 4.44
C GLN A 50 13.17 -1.55 5.48
N VAL A 51 12.98 -1.23 6.76
CA VAL A 51 13.88 -1.66 7.84
C VAL A 51 13.90 -3.18 7.97
N GLN A 52 12.74 -3.82 7.83
CA GLN A 52 12.59 -5.28 7.84
C GLN A 52 13.15 -5.96 6.57
N GLY A 53 13.59 -5.21 5.55
CA GLY A 53 14.09 -5.78 4.30
C GLY A 53 13.02 -6.52 3.49
N SER A 54 11.75 -6.10 3.60
CA SER A 54 10.63 -6.75 2.90
C SER A 54 10.78 -6.59 1.39
N LYS A 55 10.59 -7.68 0.63
CA LYS A 55 10.83 -7.71 -0.82
C LYS A 55 9.69 -7.08 -1.62
N GLU A 56 8.47 -7.36 -1.24
CA GLU A 56 7.27 -6.82 -1.89
C GLU A 56 6.14 -6.78 -0.86
N VAL A 57 5.36 -5.70 -0.87
CA VAL A 57 4.26 -5.46 0.05
C VAL A 57 3.03 -4.97 -0.70
N LEU A 58 1.85 -5.19 -0.12
CA LEU A 58 0.57 -4.75 -0.68
C LEU A 58 -0.06 -3.65 0.19
N LEU A 59 -0.43 -2.54 -0.44
CA LEU A 59 -1.24 -1.48 0.16
C LEU A 59 -2.66 -1.53 -0.41
N ILE A 60 -3.66 -1.77 0.43
CA ILE A 60 -5.07 -1.75 0.03
C ILE A 60 -5.68 -0.41 0.47
N THR A 61 -6.16 0.39 -0.50
CA THR A 61 -6.66 1.76 -0.31
C THR A 61 -8.20 1.87 -0.32
N GLY A 62 -8.92 0.78 -0.65
CA GLY A 62 -10.38 0.75 -0.69
C GLY A 62 -10.94 0.52 -2.10
N ARG A 63 -12.22 0.88 -2.32
CA ARG A 63 -13.07 0.37 -3.43
C ARG A 63 -12.79 0.89 -4.85
N GLY A 64 -11.56 1.29 -5.18
CA GLY A 64 -11.22 1.78 -6.52
C GLY A 64 -12.21 2.84 -7.04
N ASN A 65 -13.05 2.47 -8.02
CA ASN A 65 -14.01 3.34 -8.71
C ASN A 65 -15.38 3.52 -8.00
N ASN A 66 -15.64 2.89 -6.86
CA ASN A 66 -16.90 3.05 -6.08
C ASN A 66 -16.85 4.20 -5.05
N SER A 67 -16.05 5.23 -5.34
CA SER A 67 -16.02 6.49 -4.60
C SER A 67 -16.94 7.51 -5.27
N PRO A 68 -17.54 8.46 -4.53
CA PRO A 68 -18.28 9.57 -5.13
C PRO A 68 -17.43 10.28 -6.20
N GLY A 69 -17.95 10.38 -7.42
CA GLY A 69 -17.21 10.98 -8.56
C GLY A 69 -16.09 10.12 -9.14
N GLY A 70 -15.97 8.84 -8.78
CA GLY A 70 -14.99 7.91 -9.36
C GLY A 70 -13.54 8.11 -8.89
N VAL A 71 -13.29 9.04 -7.96
CA VAL A 71 -11.97 9.35 -7.40
C VAL A 71 -11.94 8.99 -5.93
N SER A 72 -10.99 8.13 -5.52
CA SER A 72 -10.75 7.83 -4.11
C SER A 72 -9.68 8.77 -3.55
N PRO A 73 -10.02 9.69 -2.62
CA PRO A 73 -9.03 10.60 -2.03
C PRO A 73 -7.86 9.88 -1.37
N VAL A 74 -8.10 8.69 -0.81
CA VAL A 74 -7.07 7.84 -0.22
C VAL A 74 -6.15 7.28 -1.30
N ARG A 75 -6.70 6.78 -2.42
CA ARG A 75 -5.88 6.25 -3.53
C ARG A 75 -4.92 7.31 -4.07
N GLU A 76 -5.39 8.54 -4.29
CA GLU A 76 -4.57 9.63 -4.80
C GLU A 76 -3.53 10.11 -3.78
N ALA A 77 -3.89 10.16 -2.50
CA ALA A 77 -2.96 10.47 -1.42
C ALA A 77 -1.82 9.43 -1.33
N ILE A 78 -2.15 8.14 -1.45
CA ILE A 78 -1.16 7.05 -1.46
C ILE A 78 -0.30 7.08 -2.73
N ARG A 79 -0.90 7.28 -3.91
CA ARG A 79 -0.14 7.44 -5.16
C ARG A 79 0.89 8.57 -5.06
N SER A 80 0.47 9.73 -4.56
CA SER A 80 1.36 10.89 -4.35
C SER A 80 2.42 10.62 -3.29
N LEU A 81 2.09 9.88 -2.22
CA LEU A 81 3.04 9.45 -1.20
C LEU A 81 4.11 8.53 -1.79
N LEU A 82 3.73 7.51 -2.57
CA LEU A 82 4.67 6.56 -3.17
C LEU A 82 5.68 7.26 -4.09
N ALA A 83 5.23 8.24 -4.89
CA ALA A 83 6.13 9.06 -5.69
C ALA A 83 7.12 9.89 -4.83
N ALA A 84 6.66 10.44 -3.70
CA ALA A 84 7.53 11.16 -2.77
C ALA A 84 8.52 10.22 -2.05
N LEU A 85 8.07 9.03 -1.64
CA LEU A 85 8.91 8.04 -0.96
C LEU A 85 9.94 7.40 -1.87
N ARG A 86 9.66 7.29 -3.17
CA ARG A 86 10.65 6.87 -4.17
C ARG A 86 11.82 7.83 -4.26
N ARG A 87 11.55 9.14 -4.32
CA ARG A 87 12.58 10.19 -4.31
C ARG A 87 13.40 10.22 -3.01
N ARG A 88 12.83 9.71 -1.91
CA ARG A 88 13.45 9.65 -0.59
C ARG A 88 14.16 8.32 -0.30
N GLY A 89 14.25 7.42 -1.28
CA GLY A 89 14.91 6.12 -1.12
C GLY A 89 14.19 5.16 -0.18
N VAL A 90 12.88 5.32 0.06
CA VAL A 90 12.07 4.40 0.87
C VAL A 90 11.37 3.34 0.00
N VAL A 91 10.95 3.74 -1.20
CA VAL A 91 10.32 2.87 -2.19
C VAL A 91 11.24 2.75 -3.40
N ALA A 92 11.50 1.54 -3.86
CA ALA A 92 12.25 1.34 -5.11
C ALA A 92 11.33 1.54 -6.32
N GLU A 93 10.18 0.87 -6.29
CA GLU A 93 9.17 0.90 -7.34
C GLU A 93 7.79 0.52 -6.76
N TRP A 94 6.75 0.83 -7.53
CA TRP A 94 5.39 0.45 -7.21
C TRP A 94 4.57 0.31 -8.50
N ARG A 95 3.55 -0.53 -8.46
CA ARG A 95 2.55 -0.69 -9.52
C ARG A 95 1.17 -0.81 -8.91
N GLU A 96 0.14 -0.49 -9.68
CA GLU A 96 -1.23 -0.83 -9.29
C GLU A 96 -1.42 -2.34 -9.43
N HIS A 97 -1.89 -3.01 -8.37
CA HIS A 97 -2.12 -4.46 -8.34
C HIS A 97 -3.55 -4.77 -8.79
N ASN A 98 -4.52 -4.03 -8.26
CA ASN A 98 -5.91 -4.01 -8.72
C ASN A 98 -6.51 -2.61 -8.44
N PRO A 99 -7.72 -2.28 -8.96
CA PRO A 99 -8.35 -0.99 -8.69
C PRO A 99 -8.52 -0.74 -7.19
N GLY A 100 -7.65 0.12 -6.64
CA GLY A 100 -7.64 0.42 -5.21
C GLY A 100 -6.57 -0.30 -4.39
N SER A 101 -5.59 -0.99 -5.00
CA SER A 101 -4.40 -1.46 -4.29
C SER A 101 -3.11 -1.27 -5.07
N PHE A 102 -2.00 -1.19 -4.34
CA PHE A 102 -0.66 -1.01 -4.91
C PHE A 102 0.28 -2.09 -4.39
N ALA A 103 0.93 -2.80 -5.32
CA ALA A 103 2.10 -3.61 -5.00
C ALA A 103 3.32 -2.68 -4.98
N VAL A 104 4.08 -2.72 -3.88
CA VAL A 104 5.19 -1.81 -3.62
C VAL A 104 6.41 -2.62 -3.27
N ARG A 105 7.56 -2.28 -3.85
CA ARG A 105 8.85 -2.79 -3.41
C ARG A 105 9.55 -1.74 -2.55
N PRO A 106 9.74 -1.98 -1.24
CA PRO A 106 10.60 -1.16 -0.42
C PRO A 106 12.02 -1.11 -0.99
N ALA A 107 12.66 0.04 -0.90
CA ALA A 107 14.06 0.17 -1.25
C ALA A 107 14.94 -0.42 -0.13
N PRO A 108 16.14 -0.94 -0.44
CA PRO A 108 17.09 -1.34 0.60
C PRO A 108 17.47 -0.14 1.46
N ILE A 109 17.82 -0.36 2.73
CA ILE A 109 18.22 0.71 3.66
C ILE A 109 19.38 1.56 3.09
N SER A 110 20.30 0.94 2.36
CA SER A 110 21.42 1.63 1.70
C SER A 110 20.98 2.73 0.73
N ALA A 111 19.77 2.66 0.18
CA ALA A 111 19.23 3.70 -0.70
C ALA A 111 19.01 5.05 0.01
N LEU A 112 18.88 5.05 1.34
CA LEU A 112 18.77 6.29 2.12
C LEU A 112 20.07 7.10 2.09
N LEU A 113 21.22 6.45 1.88
CA LEU A 113 22.53 7.12 1.78
C LEU A 113 22.70 7.83 0.44
N ALA A 114 22.06 7.32 -0.61
CA ALA A 114 22.10 7.89 -1.96
C ALA A 114 21.00 8.93 -2.20
N ALA A 115 19.99 9.02 -1.32
CA ALA A 115 18.90 9.96 -1.47
C ALA A 115 19.38 11.41 -1.23
N PRO A 116 18.88 12.41 -1.98
CA PRO A 116 19.23 13.81 -1.76
C PRO A 116 18.99 14.22 -0.30
N LYS A 117 19.99 14.87 0.33
CA LYS A 117 19.86 15.39 1.70
C LYS A 117 18.62 16.29 1.80
N ARG A 118 17.79 16.05 2.83
CA ARG A 118 16.64 16.89 3.14
C ARG A 118 17.09 18.35 3.31
N ARG A 119 16.48 19.28 2.56
CA ARG A 119 16.39 20.68 2.95
C ARG A 119 15.29 20.76 4.01
N ASN A 120 15.68 20.98 5.27
CA ASN A 120 14.75 21.33 6.33
C ASN A 120 14.12 22.70 6.06
#